data_AF-A0A4P8Q8M4-F1
#
_entry.id   AF-A0A4P8Q8M4-F1
#
_cell.length_a   1.000
_cell.length_b   1.000
_cell.length_c   1.000
_cell.angle_alpha   90.00
_cell.angle_beta   90.00
_cell.angle_gamma   90.00
#
_symmetry.space_group_name_H-M   'P 1'
#
loop_
_entity.id
_entity.type
_entity.pdbx_description
1 polymer ?
#
loop_
_entity_poly.entity_id
_entity_poly.type
_entity_poly.pdbx_seq_one_letter_code
_entity_poly.pdbx_strand_id
1 'polypeptide(L)'
;MLDPIASPRHQLVVLAVSLLALAGCQREPQPAPAPDKKSETPPVVTVAPAPVLDRAGLLQAMDIAASAFAAGREVGGASLAGRRFVVRQAFGCSEPGDAAEAATDGLATVAWAKDRQSLKFSLAPTDWLRSGLIGNDDTSLEAVEGFWLARPWLRTEACPALASADSASSQASPQTAGLAAVFKPNGARTGRRNGRAYEFTLRGEDGQPPAPSAQGYRLVLEGRMTAFADGRAIHCRAAAPDQRPVCIGAVQLDRVAFEDANGQMLSEWRDG
;
A
#
# COMPACT_ATOMS: atom_id res chain seq x y z
N MET A 1 -82.85 -28.38 -5.91
CA MET A 1 -82.20 -28.45 -4.59
C MET A 1 -81.54 -27.09 -4.38
N LEU A 2 -82.18 -26.03 -3.87
CA LEU A 2 -83.01 -25.87 -2.68
C LEU A 2 -82.35 -26.54 -1.46
N ASP A 3 -81.52 -25.78 -0.72
CA ASP A 3 -81.95 -25.23 0.57
C ASP A 3 -81.12 -24.01 1.02
N PRO A 4 -81.75 -23.02 1.70
CA PRO A 4 -81.14 -21.81 2.27
C PRO A 4 -80.92 -21.94 3.78
N ILE A 5 -80.03 -21.13 4.39
CA ILE A 5 -80.04 -20.92 5.85
C ILE A 5 -80.00 -19.43 6.16
N ALA A 6 -80.99 -19.03 6.96
CA ALA A 6 -81.37 -17.70 7.35
C ALA A 6 -80.59 -17.14 8.56
N SER A 7 -80.49 -15.81 8.55
CA SER A 7 -80.43 -14.78 9.62
C SER A 7 -80.83 -15.18 11.07
N PRO A 8 -80.47 -14.39 12.12
CA PRO A 8 -81.06 -13.06 12.30
C PRO A 8 -80.17 -11.95 12.90
N ARG A 9 -80.46 -10.72 12.45
CA ARG A 9 -80.21 -9.45 13.14
C ARG A 9 -81.18 -9.28 14.29
N HIS A 10 -80.73 -8.83 15.47
CA HIS A 10 -81.58 -8.10 16.43
C HIS A 10 -80.92 -6.77 16.79
N GLN A 11 -81.52 -5.69 16.28
CA GLN A 11 -81.47 -4.35 16.86
C GLN A 11 -82.65 -4.21 17.84
N LEU A 12 -82.50 -3.38 18.88
CA LEU A 12 -83.50 -2.47 19.52
C LEU A 12 -82.94 -2.12 20.92
N VAL A 13 -82.48 -0.90 21.20
CA VAL A 13 -83.19 0.38 21.51
C VAL A 13 -83.11 0.73 23.01
N VAL A 14 -82.31 1.78 23.27
CA VAL A 14 -82.51 3.00 24.12
C VAL A 14 -83.21 2.87 25.48
N LEU A 15 -82.54 3.36 26.54
CA LEU A 15 -83.17 4.34 27.44
C LEU A 15 -82.14 5.36 27.99
N ALA A 16 -82.44 6.62 27.75
CA ALA A 16 -81.71 7.79 28.22
C ALA A 16 -82.15 8.15 29.64
N VAL A 17 -81.20 8.57 30.47
CA VAL A 17 -81.47 9.49 31.59
C VAL A 17 -80.40 10.56 31.60
N SER A 18 -80.83 11.77 31.24
CA SER A 18 -80.10 13.02 31.34
C SER A 18 -79.99 13.45 32.81
N LEU A 19 -78.79 13.81 33.25
CA LEU A 19 -78.56 14.61 34.45
C LEU A 19 -77.69 15.81 34.07
N LEU A 20 -78.38 16.95 33.92
CA LEU A 20 -77.80 18.29 33.96
C LEU A 20 -77.45 18.61 35.42
N ALA A 21 -76.21 19.03 35.70
CA ALA A 21 -75.91 20.23 36.50
C ALA A 21 -74.41 20.41 36.77
N LEU A 22 -73.92 21.56 36.29
CA LEU A 22 -73.03 22.53 36.95
C LEU A 22 -71.52 22.26 37.09
N ALA A 23 -70.81 23.28 36.58
CA ALA A 23 -69.59 23.88 37.11
C ALA A 23 -68.25 23.23 36.77
N GLY A 24 -67.38 24.05 36.17
CA GLY A 24 -65.94 23.88 36.23
C GLY A 24 -65.26 24.06 34.88
N CYS A 25 -64.79 25.27 34.59
CA CYS A 25 -63.68 25.46 33.68
C CYS A 25 -62.46 24.74 34.26
N GLN A 26 -62.30 23.45 33.98
CA GLN A 26 -61.09 22.71 34.30
C GLN A 26 -60.35 22.43 33.00
N ARG A 27 -59.46 23.36 32.67
CA ARG A 27 -58.46 23.18 31.64
C ARG A 27 -57.57 22.03 32.12
N GLU A 28 -57.68 20.88 31.47
CA GLU A 28 -56.86 19.72 31.75
C GLU A 28 -55.38 20.13 31.63
N PRO A 29 -54.54 19.94 32.66
CA PRO A 29 -53.12 20.21 32.56
C PRO A 29 -52.56 19.29 31.47
N GLN A 30 -52.12 19.89 30.36
CA GLN A 30 -51.44 19.16 29.30
C GLN A 30 -50.28 18.37 29.93
N PRO A 31 -50.21 17.04 29.74
CA PRO A 31 -49.11 16.24 30.26
C PRO A 31 -47.79 16.84 29.81
N ALA A 32 -46.88 17.08 30.75
CA ALA A 32 -45.52 17.49 30.43
C ALA A 32 -44.95 16.50 29.41
N PRO A 33 -44.25 16.96 28.36
CA PRO A 33 -43.60 16.05 27.43
C PRO A 33 -42.71 15.10 28.23
N ALA A 34 -42.89 13.80 28.01
CA ALA A 34 -42.01 12.80 28.61
C ALA A 34 -40.56 13.16 28.25
N PRO A 35 -39.60 13.09 29.20
CA PRO A 35 -38.21 13.34 28.87
C PRO A 35 -37.82 12.42 27.72
N ASP A 36 -37.27 13.00 26.65
CA ASP A 36 -36.77 12.27 25.49
C ASP A 36 -35.90 11.12 26.01
N LYS A 37 -36.34 9.88 25.75
CA LYS A 37 -35.48 8.72 25.93
C LYS A 37 -34.30 8.95 24.99
N LYS A 38 -33.18 9.34 25.58
CA LYS A 38 -31.90 9.47 24.91
C LYS A 38 -31.65 8.16 24.18
N SER A 39 -31.82 8.18 22.86
CA SER A 39 -31.53 7.02 22.02
C SER A 39 -30.04 6.75 22.19
N GLU A 40 -29.71 5.69 22.93
CA GLU A 40 -28.34 5.27 23.12
C GLU A 40 -27.83 4.78 21.77
N THR A 41 -27.01 5.62 21.12
CA THR A 41 -26.31 5.25 19.90
C THR A 41 -25.52 3.99 20.19
N PRO A 42 -25.71 2.90 19.43
CA PRO A 42 -24.91 1.70 19.62
C PRO A 42 -23.42 2.08 19.58
N PRO A 43 -22.57 1.49 20.44
CA PRO A 43 -21.16 1.81 20.45
C PRO A 43 -20.59 1.56 19.05
N VAL A 44 -20.09 2.62 18.42
CA VAL A 44 -19.32 2.49 17.18
C VAL A 44 -18.09 1.67 17.55
N VAL A 45 -18.06 0.42 17.10
CA VAL A 45 -16.86 -0.42 17.22
C VAL A 45 -15.82 0.19 16.30
N THR A 46 -14.90 0.97 16.87
CA THR A 46 -13.74 1.50 16.15
C THR A 46 -12.83 0.33 15.81
N VAL A 47 -12.96 -0.23 14.61
CA VAL A 47 -12.01 -1.24 14.11
C VAL A 47 -10.64 -0.57 14.00
N ALA A 48 -9.66 -1.07 14.74
CA ALA A 48 -8.29 -0.59 14.62
C ALA A 48 -7.85 -0.64 13.15
N PRO A 49 -7.18 0.40 12.61
CA PRO A 49 -6.68 0.36 11.24
C PRO A 49 -5.84 -0.90 11.04
N ALA A 50 -6.03 -1.60 9.92
CA ALA A 50 -5.21 -2.75 9.59
C ALA A 50 -3.72 -2.34 9.66
N PRO A 51 -2.85 -3.17 10.25
CA PRO A 51 -1.44 -2.82 10.43
C PRO A 51 -0.79 -2.53 9.07
N VAL A 52 -0.03 -1.44 9.02
CA VAL A 52 0.78 -1.04 7.87
C VAL A 52 1.75 -2.16 7.55
N LEU A 53 1.85 -2.54 6.27
CA LEU A 53 2.82 -3.52 5.79
C LEU A 53 4.22 -2.88 5.83
N ASP A 54 5.07 -3.37 6.73
CA ASP A 54 6.48 -3.03 6.72
C ASP A 54 7.26 -3.88 5.71
N ARG A 55 8.58 -3.67 5.63
CA ARG A 55 9.47 -4.45 4.77
C ARG A 55 9.36 -5.96 5.01
N ALA A 56 9.37 -6.38 6.28
CA ALA A 56 9.38 -7.78 6.63
C ALA A 56 8.07 -8.48 6.24
N GLY A 57 6.94 -7.83 6.54
CA GLY A 57 5.60 -8.30 6.17
C GLY A 57 5.38 -8.32 4.66
N LEU A 58 5.85 -7.31 3.94
CA LEU A 58 5.74 -7.29 2.48
C LEU A 58 6.56 -8.41 1.83
N LEU A 59 7.82 -8.59 2.25
CA LEU A 59 8.66 -9.66 1.71
C LEU A 59 8.15 -11.05 2.09
N GLN A 60 7.58 -11.22 3.28
CA GLN A 60 6.92 -12.47 3.68
C GLN A 60 5.72 -12.76 2.76
N ALA A 61 4.90 -11.76 2.45
CA ALA A 61 3.79 -11.92 1.54
C ALA A 61 4.25 -12.31 0.12
N MET A 62 5.36 -11.74 -0.36
CA MET A 62 5.98 -12.09 -1.64
C MET A 62 6.53 -13.52 -1.65
N ASP A 63 7.15 -13.99 -0.56
CA ASP A 63 7.63 -15.37 -0.45
C ASP A 63 6.48 -16.39 -0.43
N ILE A 64 5.37 -16.06 0.25
CA ILE A 64 4.14 -16.87 0.22
C ILE A 64 3.59 -16.93 -1.22
N ALA A 65 3.52 -15.79 -1.90
CA ALA A 65 3.07 -15.74 -3.29
C ALA A 65 3.98 -16.52 -4.24
N ALA A 66 5.30 -16.43 -4.07
CA ALA A 66 6.27 -17.19 -4.85
C ALA A 66 6.09 -18.70 -4.66
N SER A 67 5.92 -19.14 -3.41
CA SER A 67 5.69 -20.55 -3.09
C SER A 67 4.36 -21.06 -3.66
N ALA A 68 3.28 -20.29 -3.51
CA ALA A 68 1.97 -20.64 -4.07
C ALA A 68 2.02 -20.74 -5.60
N PHE A 69 2.65 -19.77 -6.27
CA PHE A 69 2.88 -19.78 -7.71
C PHE A 69 3.65 -21.04 -8.17
N ALA A 70 4.78 -21.34 -7.52
CA ALA A 70 5.59 -22.53 -7.83
C ALA A 70 4.80 -23.85 -7.61
N ALA A 71 3.86 -23.86 -6.68
CA ALA A 71 2.97 -24.99 -6.42
C ALA A 71 1.72 -25.03 -7.33
N GLY A 72 1.53 -24.07 -8.22
CA GLY A 72 0.32 -23.95 -9.05
C GLY A 72 -0.95 -23.68 -8.23
N ARG A 73 -0.83 -22.92 -7.13
CA ARG A 73 -1.92 -22.59 -6.20
C ARG A 73 -2.14 -21.08 -6.14
N GLU A 74 -3.37 -20.69 -5.85
CA GLU A 74 -3.69 -19.32 -5.50
C GLU A 74 -3.36 -19.04 -4.02
N VAL A 75 -3.00 -17.79 -3.72
CA VAL A 75 -2.78 -17.34 -2.34
C VAL A 75 -4.13 -17.15 -1.66
N GLY A 76 -4.39 -17.92 -0.60
CA GLY A 76 -5.58 -17.74 0.24
C GLY A 76 -5.42 -16.62 1.27
N GLY A 77 -6.53 -16.21 1.90
CA GLY A 77 -6.55 -15.22 2.98
C GLY A 77 -7.06 -13.84 2.55
N ALA A 78 -6.88 -12.85 3.43
CA ALA A 78 -7.30 -11.47 3.15
C ALA A 78 -6.44 -10.84 2.05
N SER A 79 -7.07 -10.15 1.10
CA SER A 79 -6.36 -9.43 0.05
C SER A 79 -5.43 -8.38 0.61
N LEU A 80 -4.25 -8.24 0.01
CA LEU A 80 -3.34 -7.12 0.32
C LEU A 80 -3.81 -5.83 -0.33
N ALA A 81 -4.67 -5.88 -1.36
CA ALA A 81 -5.19 -4.71 -2.02
C ALA A 81 -5.90 -3.81 -1.00
N GLY A 82 -5.58 -2.52 -1.03
CA GLY A 82 -6.06 -1.54 -0.06
C GLY A 82 -5.20 -1.42 1.20
N ARG A 83 -4.25 -2.31 1.48
CA ARG A 83 -3.38 -2.16 2.67
C ARG A 83 -2.35 -1.06 2.45
N ARG A 84 -2.14 -0.22 3.47
CA ARG A 84 -1.01 0.73 3.49
C ARG A 84 0.29 -0.04 3.68
N PHE A 85 1.38 0.47 3.10
CA PHE A 85 2.73 -0.04 3.33
C PHE A 85 3.72 1.10 3.54
N VAL A 86 4.78 0.80 4.29
CA VAL A 86 5.99 1.63 4.41
C VAL A 86 7.17 0.69 4.40
N VAL A 87 7.96 0.71 3.33
CA VAL A 87 9.18 -0.06 3.20
C VAL A 87 10.36 0.89 3.33
N ARG A 88 11.21 0.66 4.32
CA ARG A 88 12.56 1.25 4.32
C ARG A 88 13.56 0.18 3.93
N GLN A 89 14.48 0.51 3.03
CA GLN A 89 15.55 -0.40 2.65
C GLN A 89 16.89 0.32 2.58
N ALA A 90 17.91 -0.32 3.13
CA ALA A 90 19.26 0.20 3.05
C ALA A 90 19.81 0.13 1.61
N PHE A 91 20.59 1.13 1.22
CA PHE A 91 21.42 1.17 0.01
C PHE A 91 22.72 1.95 0.31
N GLY A 92 23.70 1.91 -0.61
CA GLY A 92 25.00 2.53 -0.36
C GLY A 92 25.76 1.91 0.82
N CYS A 93 25.66 0.59 0.98
CA CYS A 93 26.26 -0.16 2.09
C CYS A 93 27.76 -0.42 1.94
N SER A 94 28.37 0.16 0.92
CA SER A 94 29.79 0.07 0.59
C SER A 94 30.26 1.46 0.21
N GLU A 95 31.57 1.66 0.15
CA GLU A 95 32.13 2.94 -0.30
C GLU A 95 31.51 3.37 -1.63
N PRO A 96 30.99 4.61 -1.73
CA PRO A 96 30.42 5.09 -2.98
C PRO A 96 31.46 5.05 -4.10
N GLY A 97 31.09 4.45 -5.23
CA GLY A 97 31.88 4.52 -6.47
C GLY A 97 31.77 5.90 -7.12
N ASP A 98 32.43 6.08 -8.26
CA ASP A 98 32.24 7.28 -9.09
C ASP A 98 30.95 7.16 -9.93
N ALA A 99 30.30 8.30 -10.22
CA ALA A 99 29.02 8.35 -10.95
C ALA A 99 29.08 7.93 -12.45
N ALA A 100 30.03 7.08 -12.85
CA ALA A 100 30.22 6.58 -14.20
C ALA A 100 29.71 5.15 -14.42
N GLU A 101 29.35 4.41 -13.36
CA GLU A 101 28.67 3.12 -13.51
C GLU A 101 27.18 3.34 -13.77
N ALA A 102 26.65 2.66 -14.81
CA ALA A 102 25.24 2.73 -15.15
C ALA A 102 24.40 2.34 -13.93
N ALA A 103 23.66 3.29 -13.38
CA ALA A 103 22.74 3.03 -12.29
C ALA A 103 21.81 1.89 -12.71
N THR A 104 21.68 0.87 -11.85
CA THR A 104 20.74 -0.22 -12.13
C THR A 104 19.33 0.30 -11.92
N ASP A 105 18.55 0.38 -12.99
CA ASP A 105 17.15 0.78 -12.92
C ASP A 105 16.39 -0.01 -11.86
N GLY A 106 15.49 0.67 -11.15
CA GLY A 106 14.67 0.11 -10.08
C GLY A 106 15.40 -0.02 -8.74
N LEU A 107 16.71 0.23 -8.66
CA LEU A 107 17.47 0.24 -7.39
C LEU A 107 17.99 1.64 -7.06
N ALA A 108 17.99 1.97 -5.76
CA ALA A 108 18.59 3.21 -5.30
C ALA A 108 20.12 3.09 -5.28
N THR A 109 20.79 4.13 -5.77
CA THR A 109 22.25 4.22 -5.83
C THR A 109 22.74 5.49 -5.15
N VAL A 110 23.98 5.44 -4.67
CA VAL A 110 24.75 6.60 -4.22
C VAL A 110 26.14 6.51 -4.81
N ALA A 111 26.62 7.60 -5.40
CA ALA A 111 27.93 7.68 -6.03
C ALA A 111 28.54 9.08 -5.84
N TRP A 112 29.85 9.18 -5.87
CA TRP A 112 30.54 10.46 -5.93
C TRP A 112 30.23 11.18 -7.24
N ALA A 113 29.94 12.49 -7.14
CA ALA A 113 30.00 13.37 -8.29
C ALA A 113 31.42 13.39 -8.87
N LYS A 114 31.55 13.81 -10.14
CA LYS A 114 32.84 13.80 -10.86
C LYS A 114 33.94 14.61 -10.17
N ASP A 115 33.58 15.66 -9.45
CA ASP A 115 34.49 16.50 -8.67
C ASP A 115 34.81 15.92 -7.28
N ARG A 116 34.14 14.84 -6.88
CA ARG A 116 34.17 14.21 -5.56
C ARG A 116 33.88 15.20 -4.40
N GLN A 117 33.17 16.29 -4.69
CA GLN A 117 32.74 17.28 -3.70
C GLN A 117 31.32 17.03 -3.19
N SER A 118 30.59 16.13 -3.84
CA SER A 118 29.21 15.80 -3.48
C SER A 118 28.88 14.35 -3.74
N LEU A 119 27.89 13.84 -3.03
CA LEU A 119 27.30 12.52 -3.26
C LEU A 119 26.01 12.69 -4.04
N LYS A 120 25.86 11.93 -5.11
CA LYS A 120 24.67 11.87 -5.95
C LYS A 120 23.88 10.62 -5.61
N PHE A 121 22.61 10.84 -5.30
CA PHE A 121 21.62 9.83 -5.02
C PHE A 121 20.68 9.74 -6.21
N SER A 122 20.36 8.52 -6.64
CA SER A 122 19.45 8.31 -7.76
C SER A 122 18.58 7.07 -7.55
N LEU A 123 17.32 7.17 -7.99
CA LEU A 123 16.40 6.04 -8.13
C LEU A 123 15.57 6.25 -9.40
N ALA A 124 15.95 5.59 -10.49
CA ALA A 124 15.15 5.52 -11.70
C ALA A 124 14.19 4.32 -11.64
N PRO A 125 12.92 4.43 -12.07
CA PRO A 125 12.05 3.28 -12.18
C PRO A 125 12.44 2.40 -13.36
N THR A 126 12.31 1.09 -13.22
CA THR A 126 12.40 0.16 -14.35
C THR A 126 11.07 0.12 -15.11
N ASP A 127 11.12 0.09 -16.46
CA ASP A 127 9.95 -0.22 -17.29
C ASP A 127 9.77 -1.75 -17.38
N TRP A 128 8.87 -2.30 -16.55
CA TRP A 128 8.61 -3.74 -16.47
C TRP A 128 7.65 -4.26 -17.52
N LEU A 129 6.95 -3.37 -18.24
CA LEU A 129 6.15 -3.76 -19.39
C LEU A 129 7.08 -4.17 -20.54
N ARG A 130 8.20 -3.45 -20.73
CA ARG A 130 9.20 -3.79 -21.76
C ARG A 130 10.14 -4.92 -21.38
N SER A 131 10.36 -5.14 -20.08
CA SER A 131 11.29 -6.18 -19.61
C SER A 131 10.66 -7.59 -19.56
N GLY A 132 9.36 -7.74 -19.85
CA GLY A 132 8.63 -8.99 -19.75
C GLY A 132 8.41 -9.51 -18.33
N LEU A 133 8.57 -8.67 -17.30
CA LEU A 133 8.22 -9.05 -15.93
C LEU A 133 6.70 -9.11 -15.74
N ILE A 134 5.99 -8.24 -16.47
CA ILE A 134 4.57 -8.36 -16.73
C ILE A 134 4.43 -8.94 -18.14
N GLY A 135 3.49 -9.85 -18.38
CA GLY A 135 3.32 -10.47 -19.69
C GLY A 135 3.24 -9.41 -20.79
N ASN A 136 4.11 -9.52 -21.82
CA ASN A 136 4.31 -8.49 -22.85
C ASN A 136 3.04 -8.15 -23.66
N ASP A 137 2.02 -9.01 -23.60
CA ASP A 137 0.80 -8.92 -24.39
C ASP A 137 -0.42 -8.42 -23.59
N ASP A 138 -0.23 -7.93 -22.35
CA ASP A 138 -1.33 -7.38 -21.56
C ASP A 138 -1.72 -5.97 -22.05
N THR A 139 -2.55 -5.95 -23.10
CA THR A 139 -3.13 -4.72 -23.68
C THR A 139 -3.97 -3.89 -22.68
N SER A 140 -4.27 -4.43 -21.49
CA SER A 140 -4.96 -3.70 -20.43
C SER A 140 -4.06 -2.72 -19.67
N LEU A 141 -2.74 -2.74 -19.92
CA LEU A 141 -1.75 -1.88 -19.27
C LEU A 141 -1.09 -0.93 -20.27
N GLU A 142 -0.98 0.34 -19.89
CA GLU A 142 -0.26 1.38 -20.64
C GLU A 142 1.21 1.47 -20.21
N ALA A 143 1.49 1.27 -18.92
CA ALA A 143 2.85 1.28 -18.38
C ALA A 143 2.91 0.54 -17.04
N VAL A 144 4.08 -0.03 -16.75
CA VAL A 144 4.39 -0.58 -15.43
C VAL A 144 5.78 -0.10 -15.02
N GLU A 145 5.80 0.80 -14.04
CA GLU A 145 7.04 1.37 -13.50
C GLU A 145 7.36 0.71 -12.16
N GLY A 146 8.56 0.15 -12.05
CA GLY A 146 8.91 -0.72 -10.93
C GLY A 146 10.15 -0.29 -10.16
N PHE A 147 10.15 -0.61 -8.86
CA PHE A 147 11.32 -0.55 -8.00
C PHE A 147 11.57 -1.91 -7.35
N TRP A 148 12.83 -2.33 -7.34
CA TRP A 148 13.25 -3.56 -6.69
C TRP A 148 13.36 -3.39 -5.18
N LEU A 149 12.97 -4.44 -4.46
CA LEU A 149 13.27 -4.56 -3.04
C LEU A 149 14.68 -5.14 -2.88
N ALA A 150 15.65 -4.25 -2.66
CA ALA A 150 17.06 -4.61 -2.61
C ALA A 150 17.30 -5.71 -1.57
N ARG A 151 18.03 -6.78 -1.93
CA ARG A 151 18.32 -7.93 -1.05
C ARG A 151 17.02 -8.53 -0.47
N PRO A 152 16.18 -9.19 -1.29
CA PRO A 152 14.86 -9.66 -0.89
C PRO A 152 14.87 -10.75 0.21
N TRP A 153 16.03 -11.33 0.51
CA TRP A 153 16.23 -12.23 1.65
C TRP A 153 16.46 -11.49 2.98
N LEU A 154 16.79 -10.20 2.96
CA LEU A 154 17.07 -9.40 4.14
C LEU A 154 15.81 -8.68 4.63
N ARG A 155 15.30 -9.09 5.78
CA ARG A 155 14.11 -8.51 6.42
C ARG A 155 14.37 -7.19 7.15
N THR A 156 15.61 -6.99 7.60
CA THR A 156 16.00 -5.77 8.31
C THR A 156 16.12 -4.60 7.34
N GLU A 157 16.00 -3.39 7.88
CA GLU A 157 16.10 -2.14 7.11
C GLU A 157 17.53 -1.59 7.07
N ALA A 158 18.48 -2.27 7.73
CA ALA A 158 19.88 -1.89 7.85
C ALA A 158 20.76 -2.54 6.75
N CYS A 159 21.97 -2.01 6.58
CA CYS A 159 22.97 -2.66 5.73
C CYS A 159 23.33 -4.05 6.26
N PRO A 160 23.69 -5.01 5.38
CA PRO A 160 24.19 -6.32 5.80
C PRO A 160 25.39 -6.18 6.73
N ALA A 161 25.44 -7.00 7.78
CA ALA A 161 26.54 -6.99 8.74
C ALA A 161 27.85 -7.60 8.20
N LEU A 162 27.77 -8.35 7.09
CA LEU A 162 28.94 -8.97 6.48
C LEU A 162 29.80 -7.87 5.84
N ALA A 163 31.04 -7.74 6.31
CA ALA A 163 32.06 -6.96 5.63
C ALA A 163 32.30 -7.56 4.25
N SER A 164 32.44 -6.72 3.22
CA SER A 164 32.92 -7.15 1.91
C SER A 164 34.31 -7.76 2.11
N ALA A 165 34.39 -9.09 2.20
CA ALA A 165 35.67 -9.78 2.19
C ALA A 165 36.31 -9.56 0.81
N ASP A 166 37.61 -9.27 0.79
CA ASP A 166 38.43 -9.31 -0.42
C ASP A 166 38.40 -10.75 -0.96
N SER A 167 37.38 -11.08 -1.75
CA SER A 167 37.14 -12.43 -2.25
C SER A 167 36.44 -12.35 -3.59
N ALA A 168 36.93 -13.19 -4.51
CA ALA A 168 36.60 -13.24 -5.92
C ALA A 168 35.15 -12.91 -6.23
N SER A 169 34.94 -12.02 -7.22
CA SER A 169 33.67 -11.63 -7.83
C SER A 169 32.65 -12.78 -7.83
N SER A 170 31.85 -12.86 -6.76
CA SER A 170 30.63 -13.65 -6.76
C SER A 170 29.56 -12.77 -7.36
N GLN A 171 28.93 -13.24 -8.43
CA GLN A 171 27.84 -12.51 -9.06
C GLN A 171 26.74 -12.27 -8.03
N ALA A 172 26.30 -11.02 -7.88
CA ALA A 172 25.22 -10.68 -6.98
C ALA A 172 23.97 -11.51 -7.32
N SER A 173 23.30 -12.06 -6.29
CA SER A 173 22.03 -12.76 -6.51
C SER A 173 21.01 -11.82 -7.15
N PRO A 174 20.22 -12.29 -8.13
CA PRO A 174 19.26 -11.44 -8.81
C PRO A 174 18.14 -10.97 -7.87
N GLN A 175 17.53 -9.84 -8.21
CA GLN A 175 16.32 -9.37 -7.54
C GLN A 175 15.16 -10.31 -7.86
N THR A 176 14.32 -10.58 -6.86
CA THR A 176 13.17 -11.51 -6.97
C THR A 176 11.88 -10.92 -6.41
N ALA A 177 11.93 -9.70 -5.91
CA ALA A 177 10.84 -9.05 -5.22
C ALA A 177 10.84 -7.56 -5.57
N GLY A 178 9.70 -7.01 -5.98
CA GLY A 178 9.59 -5.62 -6.39
C GLY A 178 8.21 -5.02 -6.18
N LEU A 179 8.12 -3.70 -6.29
CA LEU A 179 6.88 -2.94 -6.23
C LEU A 179 6.64 -2.25 -7.57
N ALA A 180 5.42 -2.36 -8.11
CA ALA A 180 5.04 -1.87 -9.42
C ALA A 180 3.90 -0.85 -9.32
N ALA A 181 4.13 0.36 -9.82
CA ALA A 181 3.07 1.28 -10.17
C ALA A 181 2.50 0.88 -11.53
N VAL A 182 1.22 0.51 -11.56
CA VAL A 182 0.53 -0.02 -12.74
C VAL A 182 -0.41 1.03 -13.32
N PHE A 183 -0.23 1.37 -14.59
CA PHE A 183 -1.02 2.38 -15.29
C PHE A 183 -1.85 1.73 -16.39
N LYS A 184 -3.15 2.02 -16.40
CA LYS A 184 -4.09 1.52 -17.41
C LYS A 184 -4.30 2.56 -18.53
N PRO A 185 -4.63 2.13 -19.75
CA PRO A 185 -5.05 3.05 -20.81
C PRO A 185 -6.19 3.94 -20.35
N ASN A 186 -6.06 5.24 -20.60
CA ASN A 186 -7.03 6.28 -20.20
C ASN A 186 -7.25 6.39 -18.67
N GLY A 187 -6.41 5.75 -17.87
CA GLY A 187 -6.41 5.90 -16.41
C GLY A 187 -5.68 7.18 -15.96
N ALA A 188 -5.71 7.43 -14.65
CA ALA A 188 -4.90 8.48 -14.04
C ALA A 188 -3.41 8.19 -14.29
N ARG A 189 -2.67 9.22 -14.73
CA ARG A 189 -1.21 9.16 -14.90
C ARG A 189 -0.45 9.84 -13.75
N THR A 190 -1.16 10.22 -12.70
CA THR A 190 -0.57 10.75 -11.46
C THR A 190 0.45 9.75 -10.91
N GLY A 191 1.63 10.26 -10.52
CA GLY A 191 2.74 9.43 -10.04
C GLY A 191 3.60 8.77 -11.11
N ARG A 192 3.19 8.78 -12.39
CA ARG A 192 4.01 8.23 -13.48
C ARG A 192 5.23 9.11 -13.70
N ARG A 193 6.42 8.50 -13.71
CA ARG A 193 7.69 9.20 -13.86
C ARG A 193 8.20 9.24 -15.28
N ASN A 194 7.76 8.33 -16.14
CA ASN A 194 8.26 8.14 -17.51
C ASN A 194 9.78 7.98 -17.52
N GLY A 195 10.31 7.14 -16.62
CA GLY A 195 11.76 6.93 -16.46
C GLY A 195 12.52 8.04 -15.73
N ARG A 196 11.88 9.17 -15.37
CA ARG A 196 12.56 10.25 -14.63
C ARG A 196 12.94 9.80 -13.22
N ALA A 197 14.24 9.79 -12.92
CA ALA A 197 14.75 9.43 -11.61
C ALA A 197 14.31 10.39 -10.49
N TYR A 198 14.27 9.85 -9.27
CA TYR A 198 14.35 10.63 -8.05
C TYR A 198 15.82 10.92 -7.77
N GLU A 199 16.21 12.20 -7.81
CA GLU A 199 17.61 12.59 -7.70
C GLU A 199 17.82 13.58 -6.56
N PHE A 200 18.86 13.34 -5.77
CA PHE A 200 19.28 14.23 -4.70
C PHE A 200 20.81 14.36 -4.70
N THR A 201 21.33 15.54 -4.38
CA THR A 201 22.77 15.77 -4.27
C THR A 201 23.08 16.25 -2.86
N LEU A 202 23.78 15.41 -2.10
CA LEU A 202 24.29 15.77 -0.79
C LEU A 202 25.62 16.51 -0.97
N ARG A 203 25.70 17.72 -0.42
CA ARG A 203 26.94 18.49 -0.30
C ARG A 203 27.34 18.51 1.16
N GLY A 204 28.64 18.55 1.43
CA GLY A 204 29.12 18.72 2.80
C GLY A 204 29.02 20.19 3.24
N GLU A 205 29.37 20.41 4.50
CA GLU A 205 29.36 21.72 5.14
C GLU A 205 30.71 22.41 4.95
N ASP A 206 30.73 23.75 4.99
CA ASP A 206 31.94 24.58 4.97
C ASP A 206 32.93 24.27 3.83
N GLY A 207 32.40 23.84 2.68
CA GLY A 207 33.19 23.52 1.49
C GLY A 207 33.97 22.20 1.59
N GLN A 208 33.73 21.39 2.61
CA GLN A 208 34.27 20.03 2.69
C GLN A 208 33.35 19.03 1.97
N PRO A 209 33.89 17.96 1.37
CA PRO A 209 33.07 16.86 0.89
C PRO A 209 32.25 16.21 2.01
N PRO A 210 31.02 15.74 1.74
CA PRO A 210 30.25 15.01 2.74
C PRO A 210 30.92 13.68 3.09
N ALA A 211 30.88 13.28 4.36
CA ALA A 211 31.35 11.95 4.76
C ALA A 211 30.31 10.88 4.37
N PRO A 212 30.66 9.86 3.57
CA PRO A 212 29.76 8.75 3.31
C PRO A 212 29.38 8.00 4.60
N SER A 213 28.11 7.60 4.71
CA SER A 213 27.65 6.79 5.83
C SER A 213 28.13 5.34 5.70
N ALA A 214 28.96 4.87 6.65
CA ALA A 214 29.37 3.47 6.74
C ALA A 214 28.19 2.51 6.98
N GLN A 215 27.09 3.02 7.54
CA GLN A 215 25.86 2.26 7.73
C GLN A 215 24.90 2.38 6.55
N GLY A 216 25.31 3.04 5.45
CA GLY A 216 24.52 3.33 4.26
C GLY A 216 23.40 4.36 4.48
N TYR A 217 22.47 4.40 3.53
CA TYR A 217 21.32 5.32 3.46
C TYR A 217 20.02 4.52 3.30
N ARG A 218 18.86 5.15 3.52
CA ARG A 218 17.54 4.48 3.48
C ARG A 218 16.72 5.03 2.33
N LEU A 219 16.27 4.13 1.47
CA LEU A 219 15.18 4.43 0.54
C LEU A 219 13.88 4.11 1.28
N VAL A 220 12.98 5.09 1.33
CA VAL A 220 11.62 4.92 1.85
C VAL A 220 10.64 4.92 0.70
N LEU A 221 9.87 3.84 0.60
CA LEU A 221 8.74 3.69 -0.30
C LEU A 221 7.48 3.56 0.55
N GLU A 222 6.57 4.51 0.44
CA GLU A 222 5.32 4.52 1.18
C GLU A 222 4.14 4.66 0.23
N GLY A 223 3.06 3.94 0.54
CA GLY A 223 1.84 4.05 -0.23
C GLY A 223 0.80 3.00 0.15
N ARG A 224 0.06 2.55 -0.87
CA ARG A 224 -0.99 1.55 -0.74
C ARG A 224 -0.80 0.44 -1.76
N MET A 225 -0.99 -0.80 -1.34
CA MET A 225 -1.10 -1.95 -2.24
C MET A 225 -2.37 -1.81 -3.09
N THR A 226 -2.25 -1.97 -4.39
CA THR A 226 -3.37 -2.02 -5.33
C THR A 226 -3.55 -3.44 -5.84
N ALA A 227 -4.26 -3.61 -6.95
CA ALA A 227 -4.46 -4.90 -7.60
C ALA A 227 -4.19 -4.77 -9.09
N PHE A 228 -3.65 -5.83 -9.67
CA PHE A 228 -3.59 -6.05 -11.11
C PHE A 228 -5.01 -6.27 -11.67
N ALA A 229 -5.13 -6.39 -13.01
CA ALA A 229 -6.42 -6.53 -13.68
C ALA A 229 -7.22 -7.79 -13.23
N ASP A 230 -6.52 -8.84 -12.82
CA ASP A 230 -7.09 -10.07 -12.29
C ASP A 230 -7.47 -10.01 -10.79
N GLY A 231 -7.34 -8.83 -10.17
CA GLY A 231 -7.67 -8.61 -8.76
C GLY A 231 -6.59 -9.03 -7.77
N ARG A 232 -5.49 -9.65 -8.21
CA ARG A 232 -4.38 -10.03 -7.33
C ARG A 232 -3.51 -8.83 -7.01
N ALA A 233 -3.00 -8.76 -5.78
CA ALA A 233 -2.08 -7.70 -5.36
C ALA A 233 -0.61 -8.02 -5.69
N ILE A 234 -0.27 -9.30 -5.89
CA ILE A 234 1.08 -9.76 -6.21
C ILE A 234 0.98 -10.68 -7.43
N HIS A 235 1.83 -10.44 -8.43
CA HIS A 235 2.05 -11.32 -9.57
C HIS A 235 3.43 -11.93 -9.47
N CYS A 236 3.55 -13.21 -9.82
CA CYS A 236 4.82 -13.91 -9.86
C CYS A 236 5.04 -14.54 -11.24
N ARG A 237 6.30 -14.62 -11.66
CA ARG A 237 6.71 -15.27 -12.90
C ARG A 237 8.01 -16.06 -12.67
N ALA A 238 8.15 -17.20 -13.32
CA ALA A 238 9.41 -17.95 -13.42
C ALA A 238 9.60 -18.42 -14.86
N ALA A 239 10.83 -18.50 -15.36
CA ALA A 239 11.10 -19.01 -16.70
C ALA A 239 11.16 -20.55 -16.74
N ALA A 240 11.43 -21.20 -15.60
CA ALA A 240 11.49 -22.65 -15.45
C ALA A 240 11.16 -23.07 -14.00
N PRO A 241 10.79 -24.34 -13.75
CA PRO A 241 10.48 -24.83 -12.39
C PRO A 241 11.62 -24.70 -11.38
N ASP A 242 12.87 -24.83 -11.83
CA ASP A 242 14.06 -24.73 -10.98
C ASP A 242 14.57 -23.28 -10.83
N GLN A 243 13.85 -22.30 -11.36
CA GLN A 243 14.14 -20.89 -11.12
C GLN A 243 13.23 -20.34 -10.03
N ARG A 244 13.82 -19.62 -9.07
CA ARG A 244 13.05 -18.91 -8.07
C ARG A 244 12.12 -17.89 -8.76
N PRO A 245 10.80 -17.89 -8.46
CA PRO A 245 9.90 -16.91 -9.03
C PRO A 245 10.31 -15.47 -8.67
N VAL A 246 10.14 -14.56 -9.63
CA VAL A 246 10.19 -13.12 -9.42
C VAL A 246 8.77 -12.64 -9.18
N CYS A 247 8.54 -11.99 -8.04
CA CYS A 247 7.23 -11.49 -7.64
C CYS A 247 7.22 -9.97 -7.54
N ILE A 248 6.16 -9.35 -8.05
CA ILE A 248 5.96 -7.90 -8.02
C ILE A 248 4.60 -7.57 -7.44
N GLY A 249 4.58 -6.64 -6.49
CA GLY A 249 3.37 -6.15 -5.85
C GLY A 249 2.84 -4.90 -6.54
N ALA A 250 1.56 -4.88 -6.91
CA ALA A 250 0.91 -3.68 -7.44
C ALA A 250 0.76 -2.63 -6.33
N VAL A 251 1.17 -1.40 -6.59
CA VAL A 251 1.11 -0.30 -5.63
C VAL A 251 0.67 1.02 -6.27
N GLN A 252 0.14 1.88 -5.42
CA GLN A 252 0.13 3.33 -5.59
C GLN A 252 1.13 3.90 -4.58
N LEU A 253 2.12 4.63 -5.06
CA LEU A 253 3.11 5.28 -4.19
C LEU A 253 2.57 6.65 -3.78
N ASP A 254 2.56 6.92 -2.48
CA ASP A 254 2.19 8.21 -1.92
C ASP A 254 3.44 9.05 -1.62
N ARG A 255 4.56 8.37 -1.30
CA ARG A 255 5.83 9.00 -0.97
C ARG A 255 7.02 8.15 -1.36
N VAL A 256 8.04 8.83 -1.90
CA VAL A 256 9.41 8.32 -2.01
C VAL A 256 10.34 9.26 -1.27
N ALA A 257 11.30 8.72 -0.51
CA ALA A 257 12.24 9.55 0.25
C ALA A 257 13.62 8.89 0.36
N PHE A 258 14.64 9.73 0.50
CA PHE A 258 15.97 9.32 0.96
C PHE A 258 16.17 9.80 2.40
N GLU A 259 16.63 8.89 3.25
CA GLU A 259 16.99 9.14 4.65
C GLU A 259 18.45 8.74 4.89
N ASP A 260 19.09 9.33 5.89
CA ASP A 260 20.40 8.88 6.38
C ASP A 260 20.28 7.57 7.19
N ALA A 261 21.37 7.14 7.84
CA ALA A 261 21.34 5.92 8.65
C ALA A 261 20.52 6.03 9.94
N ASN A 262 20.34 7.24 10.46
CA ASN A 262 19.61 7.54 11.70
C ASN A 262 18.13 7.85 11.46
N GLY A 263 17.69 7.85 10.20
CA GLY A 263 16.32 8.20 9.81
C GLY A 263 16.09 9.70 9.61
N GLN A 264 17.16 10.51 9.55
CA GLN A 264 17.05 11.91 9.18
C GLN A 264 16.71 12.01 7.68
N MET A 265 15.67 12.78 7.38
CA MET A 265 15.24 13.03 6.00
C MET A 265 16.29 13.83 5.24
N LEU A 266 16.71 13.31 4.09
CA LEU A 266 17.60 13.99 3.14
C LEU A 266 16.81 14.65 2.01
N SER A 267 15.84 13.93 1.45
CA SER A 267 14.96 14.42 0.38
C SER A 267 13.67 13.63 0.32
N GLU A 268 12.57 14.29 -0.07
CA GLU A 268 11.24 13.70 -0.15
C GLU A 268 10.52 14.11 -1.44
N TRP A 269 9.79 13.17 -2.03
CA TRP A 269 8.88 13.38 -3.14
C TRP A 269 7.51 12.80 -2.78
N ARG A 270 6.45 13.59 -3.03
CA ARG A 270 5.06 13.17 -2.87
C ARG A 270 4.32 13.43 -4.17
N ASP A 271 3.36 12.56 -4.46
CA ASP A 271 2.38 12.86 -5.49
C ASP A 271 1.42 13.92 -4.94
N GLY A 272 1.31 15.05 -5.65
CA GLY A 272 0.49 16.20 -5.28
C GLY A 272 -0.99 16.00 -5.57
#